data_AF-A0A4Z0QLQ1-F1
#
_entry.id   AF-A0A4Z0QLQ1-F1
#
_cell.length_a   1.000
_cell.length_b   1.000
_cell.length_c   1.000
_cell.angle_alpha   90.00
_cell.angle_beta   90.00
_cell.angle_gamma   90.00
#
_symmetry.space_group_name_H-M   'P 1'
#
loop_
_entity.id
_entity.type
_entity.pdbx_description
1 polymer ?
#
loop_
_entity_poly.entity_id
_entity_poly.type
_entity_poly.pdbx_seq_one_letter_code
_entity_poly.pdbx_strand_id
1 'polypeptide(L)'
;NTPPKPYNQKKGPGNVWSFPRVRYLMDEYENHPTQKPSALLKRIILASSNPSDTVLDPFAGSFTTGAVAAASGRKFIGIELNNEYVKMGLRRLSVTSHYSENELAKVKKRKTQNLSKKQRNVGINALSSEK
;
A
#
# COMPACT_ATOMS: atom_id res chain seq x y z
N ASN A 1 -20.97 -40.78 21.52
CA ASN A 1 -21.89 -40.13 20.57
C ASN A 1 -21.82 -38.63 20.72
N THR A 2 -21.03 -37.97 19.89
CA THR A 2 -20.95 -36.50 19.87
C THR A 2 -22.02 -35.99 18.90
N PRO A 3 -22.97 -35.13 19.33
CA PRO A 3 -24.00 -34.62 18.43
C PRO A 3 -23.39 -33.76 17.32
N PRO A 4 -24.03 -33.70 16.13
CA PRO A 4 -23.54 -32.87 15.03
C PRO A 4 -23.53 -31.39 15.45
N LYS A 5 -22.42 -30.69 15.20
CA LYS A 5 -22.36 -29.24 15.42
C LYS A 5 -23.36 -28.54 14.49
N PRO A 6 -24.17 -27.59 15.00
CA PRO A 6 -25.06 -26.80 14.15
C PRO A 6 -24.25 -26.04 13.09
N TYR A 7 -24.76 -26.02 11.86
CA TYR A 7 -24.11 -25.33 10.75
C TYR A 7 -24.01 -23.82 11.03
N ASN A 8 -22.84 -23.23 10.76
CA ASN A 8 -22.63 -21.81 10.95
C ASN A 8 -23.49 -21.01 9.95
N GLN A 9 -24.55 -20.36 10.44
CA GLN A 9 -25.50 -19.61 9.60
C GLN A 9 -24.90 -18.32 9.01
N LYS A 10 -23.71 -17.89 9.45
CA LYS A 10 -23.03 -16.73 8.85
C LYS A 10 -22.44 -17.14 7.50
N LYS A 11 -22.99 -16.61 6.41
CA LYS A 11 -22.40 -16.76 5.08
C LYS A 11 -20.98 -16.22 5.09
N GLY A 12 -20.02 -17.10 4.79
CA GLY A 12 -18.67 -16.68 4.43
C GLY A 12 -18.71 -15.80 3.18
N PRO A 13 -17.73 -14.91 3.01
CA PRO A 13 -17.73 -14.01 1.87
C PRO A 13 -17.43 -14.80 0.58
N GLY A 14 -18.16 -14.51 -0.51
CA GLY A 14 -18.09 -15.24 -1.80
C GLY A 14 -16.77 -15.06 -2.56
N ASN A 15 -16.72 -15.36 -3.86
CA ASN A 15 -15.50 -15.28 -4.71
C ASN A 15 -15.32 -13.94 -5.45
N VAL A 16 -16.31 -13.04 -5.40
CA VAL A 16 -16.21 -11.68 -5.96
C VAL A 16 -16.05 -10.68 -4.82
N TRP A 17 -14.94 -9.95 -4.79
CA TRP A 17 -14.62 -9.02 -3.71
C TRP A 17 -14.47 -7.60 -4.24
N SER A 18 -15.14 -6.65 -3.57
CA SER A 18 -15.07 -5.22 -3.94
C SER A 18 -14.12 -4.49 -3.01
N PHE A 19 -13.03 -3.96 -3.57
CA PHE A 19 -12.09 -3.07 -2.88
C PHE A 19 -11.79 -1.85 -3.75
N PRO A 20 -11.77 -0.63 -3.20
CA PRO A 20 -11.31 0.53 -3.94
C PRO A 20 -9.81 0.41 -4.24
N ARG A 21 -9.39 0.87 -5.42
CA ARG A 21 -7.96 1.02 -5.73
C ARG A 21 -7.33 2.10 -4.84
N VAL A 22 -6.04 1.97 -4.56
CA VAL A 22 -5.27 3.00 -3.84
C VAL A 22 -5.16 4.27 -4.68
N ARG A 23 -5.44 5.42 -4.06
CA ARG A 23 -5.39 6.76 -4.68
C ARG A 23 -4.38 7.64 -3.97
N TYR A 24 -3.83 8.63 -4.69
CA TYR A 24 -2.76 9.52 -4.20
C TYR A 24 -3.02 10.19 -2.84
N LEU A 25 -4.27 10.60 -2.59
CA LEU A 25 -4.65 11.28 -1.35
C LEU A 25 -4.83 10.32 -0.16
N MET A 26 -4.87 9.00 -0.38
CA MET A 26 -5.01 8.03 0.71
C MET A 26 -3.71 7.95 1.53
N ASP A 27 -3.83 7.62 2.81
CA ASP A 27 -2.68 7.51 3.71
C ASP A 27 -1.79 6.32 3.35
N GLU A 28 -2.41 5.21 2.94
CA GLU A 28 -1.68 4.01 2.50
C GLU A 28 -0.90 4.23 1.20
N TYR A 29 -1.16 5.32 0.46
CA TYR A 29 -0.52 5.57 -0.83
C TYR A 29 1.00 5.66 -0.71
N GLU A 30 1.67 4.91 -1.57
CA GLU A 30 3.09 4.96 -1.82
C GLU A 30 3.34 5.28 -3.30
N ASN A 31 4.54 5.74 -3.65
CA ASN A 31 4.89 6.11 -5.04
C ASN A 31 5.11 4.89 -5.94
N HIS A 32 4.14 3.99 -5.99
CA HIS A 32 4.16 2.79 -6.82
C HIS A 32 2.93 2.79 -7.75
N PRO A 33 3.09 2.60 -9.06
CA PRO A 33 2.00 2.77 -10.03
C PRO A 33 0.85 1.76 -9.86
N THR A 34 1.15 0.57 -9.34
CA THR A 34 0.22 -0.57 -9.27
C THR A 34 0.04 -1.10 -7.85
N GLN A 35 0.24 -0.24 -6.83
CA GLN A 35 0.04 -0.59 -5.42
C GLN A 35 -1.33 -1.25 -5.20
N LYS A 36 -1.32 -2.38 -4.50
CA LYS A 36 -2.55 -3.09 -4.11
C LYS A 36 -3.12 -2.51 -2.80
N PRO A 37 -4.45 -2.52 -2.60
CA PRO A 37 -5.05 -2.02 -1.36
C PRO A 37 -4.74 -2.93 -0.17
N SER A 38 -4.39 -2.34 0.97
CA SER A 38 -4.04 -3.10 2.19
C SER A 38 -5.19 -4.00 2.67
N ALA A 39 -6.43 -3.56 2.48
CA ALA A 39 -7.62 -4.34 2.85
C ALA A 39 -7.77 -5.64 2.06
N LEU A 40 -7.40 -5.65 0.78
CA LEU A 40 -7.39 -6.85 -0.06
C LEU A 40 -6.36 -7.86 0.47
N LEU A 41 -5.13 -7.39 0.72
CA LEU A 41 -4.05 -8.26 1.21
C LEU A 41 -4.34 -8.77 2.62
N LYS A 42 -4.96 -7.96 3.48
CA LYS A 42 -5.34 -8.36 4.83
C LYS A 42 -6.30 -9.54 4.79
N ARG A 43 -7.28 -9.50 3.89
CA ARG A 43 -8.23 -10.61 3.72
C ARG A 43 -7.52 -11.89 3.28
N ILE A 44 -6.62 -11.81 2.29
CA ILE A 44 -5.87 -12.97 1.78
C ILE A 44 -4.99 -13.57 2.89
N ILE A 45 -4.19 -12.74 3.57
CA ILE A 45 -3.26 -13.20 4.61
C ILE A 45 -4.01 -13.85 5.77
N LEU A 46 -5.10 -13.24 6.25
CA LEU A 46 -5.89 -13.80 7.35
C LEU A 46 -6.60 -15.11 6.98
N ALA A 47 -6.96 -15.29 5.71
CA ALA A 47 -7.63 -16.51 5.24
C ALA A 47 -6.67 -17.67 4.95
N SER A 48 -5.39 -17.38 4.70
CA SER A 48 -4.41 -18.36 4.18
C SER A 48 -3.18 -18.55 5.06
N SER A 49 -3.13 -17.95 6.25
CA SER A 49 -2.00 -18.10 7.18
C SER A 49 -2.42 -17.92 8.63
N ASN A 50 -1.69 -18.54 9.53
CA ASN A 50 -1.78 -18.32 10.97
C ASN A 50 -0.79 -17.24 11.41
N PRO A 51 -0.96 -16.64 12.60
CA PRO A 51 0.08 -15.85 13.23
C PRO A 51 1.41 -16.61 13.29
N SER A 52 2.52 -15.89 13.16
CA SER A 52 3.90 -16.42 13.08
C SER A 52 4.29 -17.16 11.80
N ASP A 53 3.35 -17.50 10.92
CA ASP A 53 3.67 -18.02 9.59
C ASP A 53 4.47 -17.00 8.77
N THR A 54 5.19 -17.49 7.76
CA THR A 54 5.94 -16.65 6.81
C THR A 54 5.14 -16.45 5.53
N VAL A 55 4.94 -15.19 5.15
CA VAL A 55 4.33 -14.80 3.86
C VAL A 55 5.45 -14.43 2.88
N LEU A 56 5.49 -15.10 1.73
CA LEU A 56 6.42 -14.78 0.63
C LEU A 56 5.70 -13.95 -0.45
N ASP A 57 6.32 -12.86 -0.87
CA ASP A 57 5.92 -12.09 -2.06
C ASP A 57 7.14 -11.88 -2.98
N PRO A 58 7.23 -12.60 -4.11
CA PRO A 58 8.37 -12.48 -5.03
C PRO A 58 8.32 -11.20 -5.88
N PHE A 59 7.25 -10.40 -5.79
CA PHE A 59 7.06 -9.15 -6.53
C PHE A 59 6.54 -8.05 -5.60
N ALA A 60 7.29 -7.79 -4.53
CA ALA A 60 6.83 -7.02 -3.39
C ALA A 60 6.40 -5.58 -3.75
N GLY A 61 7.00 -4.95 -4.75
CA GLY A 61 6.62 -3.64 -5.28
C GLY A 61 6.51 -2.58 -4.17
N SER A 62 5.28 -2.18 -3.86
CA SER A 62 4.97 -1.26 -2.74
C SER A 62 5.15 -1.81 -1.33
N PHE A 63 5.57 -3.08 -1.20
CA PHE A 63 5.65 -3.84 0.06
C PHE A 63 4.35 -3.86 0.86
N THR A 64 3.19 -3.78 0.17
CA THR A 64 1.88 -3.82 0.84
C THR A 64 1.67 -5.17 1.53
N THR A 65 2.06 -6.28 0.90
CA THR A 65 2.00 -7.62 1.50
C THR A 65 2.78 -7.67 2.80
N GLY A 66 4.02 -7.18 2.80
CA GLY A 66 4.86 -7.14 4.00
C GLY A 66 4.29 -6.27 5.11
N ALA A 67 3.81 -5.07 4.79
CA ALA A 67 3.25 -4.16 5.78
C ALA A 67 2.02 -4.77 6.47
N VAL A 68 1.17 -5.45 5.70
CA VAL A 68 -0.02 -6.13 6.22
C VAL A 68 0.35 -7.40 6.99
N ALA A 69 1.32 -8.18 6.50
CA ALA A 69 1.79 -9.39 7.18
C ALA A 69 2.36 -9.05 8.56
N ALA A 70 3.26 -8.07 8.64
CA ALA A 70 3.86 -7.60 9.88
C ALA A 70 2.78 -7.07 10.85
N ALA A 71 1.88 -6.20 10.39
CA ALA A 71 0.78 -5.68 11.20
C ALA A 71 -0.21 -6.76 11.68
N SER A 72 -0.23 -7.91 11.00
CA SER A 72 -1.05 -9.06 11.37
C SER A 72 -0.28 -10.11 12.17
N GLY A 73 0.96 -9.85 12.59
CA GLY A 73 1.78 -10.78 13.37
C GLY A 73 2.30 -11.98 12.57
N ARG A 74 2.55 -11.81 11.26
CA ARG A 74 3.22 -12.79 10.40
C ARG A 74 4.65 -12.31 10.08
N LYS A 75 5.53 -13.26 9.78
CA LYS A 75 6.82 -12.97 9.17
C LYS A 75 6.63 -12.71 7.69
N PHE A 76 7.57 -12.00 7.07
CA PHE A 76 7.49 -11.65 5.66
C PHE A 76 8.84 -11.78 4.97
N ILE A 77 8.82 -12.31 3.75
CA ILE A 77 9.95 -12.29 2.82
C ILE A 77 9.45 -11.64 1.53
N GLY A 78 10.09 -10.54 1.14
CA GLY A 78 9.75 -9.80 -0.08
C GLY A 78 10.95 -9.73 -1.01
N ILE A 79 10.71 -9.97 -2.30
CA ILE A 79 11.72 -9.78 -3.35
C ILE A 79 11.25 -8.64 -4.24
N GLU A 80 12.16 -7.71 -4.53
CA GLU A 80 11.91 -6.57 -5.41
C GLU A 80 13.20 -6.21 -6.14
N LEU A 81 13.10 -6.02 -7.45
CA LEU A 81 14.25 -5.73 -8.32
C LEU A 81 14.60 -4.24 -8.31
N ASN A 82 13.60 -3.36 -8.21
CA ASN A 82 13.81 -1.94 -8.28
C ASN A 82 14.28 -1.37 -6.93
N ASN A 83 15.50 -0.84 -6.91
CA ASN A 83 16.13 -0.28 -5.70
C ASN A 83 15.30 0.84 -5.04
N GLU A 84 14.62 1.68 -5.80
CA GLU A 84 13.77 2.74 -5.23
C GLU A 84 12.55 2.15 -4.49
N TYR A 85 12.03 1.02 -4.97
CA TYR A 85 10.97 0.30 -4.30
C TYR A 85 11.46 -0.46 -3.07
N VAL A 86 12.68 -1.00 -3.10
CA VAL A 86 13.34 -1.59 -1.93
C VAL A 86 13.49 -0.54 -0.82
N LYS A 87 14.04 0.65 -1.12
CA LYS A 87 14.17 1.76 -0.15
C LYS A 87 12.82 2.14 0.46
N MET A 88 11.79 2.25 -0.38
CA MET A 88 10.42 2.48 0.07
C MET A 88 9.89 1.37 1.00
N GLY A 89 10.18 0.11 0.67
CA GLY A 89 9.84 -1.06 1.48
C GLY A 89 10.52 -1.08 2.83
N LEU A 90 11.84 -0.86 2.86
CA LEU A 90 12.64 -0.78 4.09
C LEU A 90 12.08 0.26 5.06
N ARG A 91 11.76 1.46 4.55
CA ARG A 91 11.08 2.50 5.33
C ARG A 91 9.72 2.04 5.83
N ARG A 92 8.86 1.56 4.93
CA ARG A 92 7.47 1.19 5.23
C ARG A 92 7.39 0.09 6.28
N LEU A 93 8.36 -0.81 6.29
CA LEU A 93 8.49 -1.92 7.24
C LEU A 93 9.32 -1.56 8.48
N SER A 94 9.80 -0.31 8.60
CA SER A 94 10.66 0.14 9.70
C SER A 94 11.90 -0.75 9.90
N VAL A 95 12.46 -1.29 8.82
CA VAL A 95 13.68 -2.13 8.87
C VAL A 95 14.91 -1.28 9.19
N THR A 96 14.97 -0.08 8.61
CA THR A 96 16.01 0.92 8.83
C THR A 96 15.45 2.31 8.54
N SER A 97 15.98 3.32 9.22
CA SER A 97 15.67 4.73 8.95
C SER A 97 16.56 5.33 7.85
N HIS A 98 17.68 4.69 7.52
CA HIS A 98 18.66 5.20 6.55
C HIS A 98 19.05 4.14 5.52
N TYR A 99 19.42 4.58 4.33
CA TYR A 99 20.03 3.76 3.29
C TYR A 99 21.29 4.45 2.78
N SER A 100 22.46 3.92 3.13
CA SER A 100 23.73 4.65 3.03
C SER A 100 23.62 5.96 3.83
N GLU A 101 24.09 7.09 3.31
CA GLU A 101 24.02 8.40 3.98
C GLU A 101 22.64 9.08 3.91
N ASN A 102 21.64 8.47 3.25
CA ASN A 102 20.35 9.12 3.00
C ASN A 102 19.27 8.62 3.98
N GLU A 103 18.52 9.55 4.57
CA GLU A 103 17.32 9.25 5.34
C GLU A 103 16.20 8.73 4.42
N LEU A 104 15.50 7.69 4.87
CA LEU A 104 14.34 7.13 4.18
C LEU A 104 13.04 7.81 4.65
N ALA A 105 12.62 8.86 3.95
CA ALA A 105 11.37 9.58 4.25
C ALA A 105 10.23 9.25 3.27
N LYS A 106 8.98 9.34 3.73
CA LYS A 106 7.80 9.21 2.86
C LYS A 106 7.56 10.54 2.13
N VAL A 107 8.00 10.62 0.88
CA VAL A 107 7.79 11.82 0.05
C VAL A 107 6.77 11.53 -1.04
N LYS A 108 5.57 12.14 -1.00
CA LYS A 108 4.57 11.97 -2.08
C LYS A 108 5.00 12.74 -3.33
N LYS A 109 5.46 12.05 -4.38
CA LYS A 109 5.83 12.66 -5.66
C LYS A 109 4.58 12.83 -6.54
N ARG A 110 4.32 14.06 -7.00
CA ARG A 110 3.30 14.29 -8.02
C ARG A 110 3.81 13.76 -9.36
N LYS A 111 2.93 13.07 -10.11
CA LYS A 111 3.24 12.62 -11.47
C LYS A 111 3.21 13.74 -12.50
N THR A 112 2.42 14.79 -12.26
CA THR A 112 2.21 15.87 -13.22
C THR A 112 2.78 17.17 -12.68
N GLN A 113 3.44 17.92 -13.57
CA GLN A 113 3.88 19.29 -13.34
C GLN A 113 2.79 20.32 -13.67
N ASN A 114 1.62 19.86 -14.13
CA ASN A 114 0.55 20.76 -14.51
C ASN A 114 0.05 21.53 -13.29
N LEU A 115 0.02 22.86 -13.42
CA LEU A 115 -0.58 23.75 -12.44
C LEU A 115 -2.08 23.45 -12.29
N SER A 116 -2.57 23.58 -11.05
CA SER A 116 -4.01 23.46 -10.80
C SER A 116 -4.79 24.49 -11.63
N LYS A 117 -6.06 24.20 -11.98
CA LYS A 117 -6.94 25.19 -12.65
C LYS A 117 -6.94 26.54 -11.92
N LYS A 118 -6.95 26.51 -10.59
CA LYS A 118 -6.87 27.71 -9.74
C LYS A 118 -5.58 28.50 -9.99
N GLN A 119 -4.41 27.85 -9.96
CA GLN A 119 -3.13 28.52 -10.18
C GLN A 119 -2.97 29.06 -11.61
N ARG A 120 -3.51 28.36 -12.61
CA ARG A 120 -3.52 28.86 -13.99
C ARG A 120 -4.34 30.14 -14.13
N ASN A 121 -5.52 30.20 -13.51
CA ASN A 121 -6.38 31.38 -13.56
C ASN A 121 -5.78 32.57 -12.81
N VAL A 122 -5.05 32.33 -11.71
CA VAL A 122 -4.32 33.40 -10.98
C VAL A 122 -3.24 34.03 -11.87
N GLY A 123 -2.47 33.23 -12.60
CA GLY A 123 -1.45 33.75 -13.52
C GLY A 123 -2.05 34.56 -14.67
N ILE A 124 -3.19 34.12 -15.22
CA ILE A 124 -3.91 34.86 -16.27
C ILE A 124 -4.40 36.21 -15.72
N ASN A 125 -5.01 36.22 -14.54
CA ASN A 125 -5.53 37.45 -13.94
C ASN A 125 -4.42 38.46 -13.60
N ALA A 126 -3.26 37.98 -13.12
CA ALA A 126 -2.10 38.83 -12.83
C ALA A 126 -1.51 39.48 -14.11
N LEU A 127 -1.43 38.72 -15.21
CA LEU A 127 -0.97 39.23 -16.51
C LEU A 127 -1.94 40.26 -17.13
N SER A 128 -3.24 40.17 -16.82
CA SER A 128 -4.23 41.15 -17.28
C SER A 128 -4.31 42.42 -16.42
N SER A 129 -3.78 42.42 -15.20
CA SER A 129 -3.71 43.60 -14.33
C SER A 129 -2.44 44.45 -14.51
N GLU A 130 -1.47 43.97 -15.29
CA GLU A 130 -0.24 44.68 -15.64
C GLU A 130 -0.32 45.40 -17.00
N LYS A 131 -1.51 45.46 -17.61
CA LYS A 131 -1.84 46.27 -18.79
C LYS A 131 -2.87 47.33 -18.42
#